data_AF-A0A946TG38-F1
#
_entry.id   AF-A0A946TG38-F1
#
_cell.length_a   1.000
_cell.length_b   1.000
_cell.length_c   1.000
_cell.angle_alpha   90.00
_cell.angle_beta   90.00
_cell.angle_gamma   90.00
#
_symmetry.space_group_name_H-M   'P 1'
#
loop_
_entity.id
_entity.type
_entity.pdbx_description
1 polymer ?
#
loop_
_entity_poly.entity_id
_entity_poly.type
_entity_poly.pdbx_seq_one_letter_code
_entity_poly.pdbx_strand_id
1 'polypeptide(L)'
;TIRFPEVAGHANAMRYLLTGDSFGADDALRMNMVTQVCEPGHEIEIAVSIANTIAAQAPLAVQATLASARANDKLEEKAKVFQRLGALMQTKDVARGMEAFVTKQPAKFEGN
;
A
#
# COMPACT_ATOMS: atom_id res chain seq x y z
N THR A 1 9.65 -12.06 15.65
CA THR A 1 10.89 -11.43 16.14
C THR A 1 11.48 -10.41 15.16
N ILE A 2 11.39 -10.60 13.84
CA ILE A 2 11.89 -9.62 12.84
C ILE A 2 10.83 -8.59 12.43
N ARG A 3 9.69 -9.04 11.88
CA ARG A 3 8.66 -8.15 11.30
C ARG A 3 7.91 -7.28 12.32
N PHE A 4 7.70 -7.79 13.54
CA PHE A 4 6.91 -7.06 14.54
C PHE A 4 7.62 -5.77 15.00
N PRO A 5 8.92 -5.77 15.36
CA PRO A 5 9.66 -4.54 15.61
C PRO A 5 9.73 -3.58 14.40
N GLU A 6 9.82 -4.09 13.17
CA GLU A 6 9.83 -3.27 11.95
C GLU A 6 8.54 -2.46 11.77
N VAL A 7 7.41 -3.07 12.12
CA VAL A 7 6.08 -2.46 11.96
C VAL A 7 5.67 -1.65 13.19
N ALA A 8 5.78 -2.25 14.38
CA ALA A 8 5.28 -1.67 15.63
C ALA A 8 6.26 -0.77 16.38
N GLY A 9 7.51 -0.73 15.93
CA GLY A 9 8.61 -0.14 16.68
C GLY A 9 9.13 -1.08 17.76
N HIS A 10 10.42 -0.93 18.07
CA HIS A 10 11.13 -1.87 18.93
C HIS A 10 10.52 -1.99 20.34
N ALA A 11 10.22 -0.86 20.99
CA ALA A 11 9.70 -0.84 22.36
C ALA A 11 8.34 -1.55 22.50
N ASN A 12 7.38 -1.19 21.65
CA ASN A 12 6.07 -1.83 21.62
C ASN A 12 6.18 -3.34 21.36
N ALA A 13 6.99 -3.73 20.38
CA ALA A 13 7.15 -5.14 20.03
C ALA A 13 7.80 -5.96 21.16
N MET A 14 8.81 -5.43 21.86
CA MET A 14 9.49 -6.17 22.94
C MET A 14 8.56 -6.48 24.12
N ARG A 15 7.63 -5.58 24.45
CA ARG A 15 6.63 -5.83 25.51
C ARG A 15 5.86 -7.11 25.28
N TYR A 16 5.45 -7.39 24.04
CA TYR A 16 4.68 -8.58 23.71
C TYR A 16 5.55 -9.79 23.36
N LEU A 17 6.67 -9.59 22.64
CA LEU A 17 7.57 -10.69 22.26
C LEU A 17 8.23 -11.37 23.45
N LEU A 18 8.51 -10.64 24.52
CA LEU A 18 9.18 -11.19 25.71
C LEU A 18 8.20 -11.76 26.75
N THR A 19 6.93 -11.35 26.73
CA THR A 19 5.91 -11.78 27.70
C THR A 19 5.00 -12.88 27.16
N GLY A 20 4.80 -12.93 25.84
CA GLY A 20 3.82 -13.81 25.21
C GLY A 20 2.38 -13.32 25.34
N ASP A 21 2.16 -12.10 25.85
CA ASP A 21 0.82 -11.54 26.01
C ASP A 21 0.13 -11.27 24.66
N SER A 22 -1.19 -11.34 24.67
CA SER A 22 -2.03 -10.93 23.53
C SER A 22 -2.39 -9.45 23.60
N PHE A 23 -2.74 -8.86 22.46
CA PHE A 23 -3.20 -7.49 22.34
C PHE A 23 -4.43 -7.40 21.43
N GLY A 24 -5.24 -6.35 21.63
CA GLY A 24 -6.47 -6.11 20.88
C GLY A 24 -6.26 -5.28 19.60
N ALA A 25 -7.36 -5.03 18.89
CA ALA A 25 -7.36 -4.27 17.64
C ALA A 25 -6.89 -2.82 17.83
N ASP A 26 -7.28 -2.16 18.93
CA ASP A 26 -6.88 -0.77 19.21
C ASP A 26 -5.38 -0.64 19.46
N ASP A 27 -4.79 -1.61 20.15
CA ASP A 27 -3.34 -1.69 20.32
C ASP A 27 -2.65 -1.95 18.99
N ALA A 28 -3.18 -2.87 18.17
CA ALA A 28 -2.65 -3.12 16.83
C ALA A 28 -2.66 -1.85 15.97
N LEU A 29 -3.73 -1.05 16.04
CA LEU A 29 -3.84 0.23 15.33
C LEU A 29 -2.83 1.26 15.86
N ARG A 30 -2.75 1.43 17.18
CA ARG A 30 -1.78 2.33 17.84
C ARG A 30 -0.33 1.97 17.51
N MET A 31 -0.06 0.68 17.31
CA MET A 31 1.23 0.14 16.91
C MET A 31 1.40 0.07 15.38
N ASN A 32 0.54 0.67 14.56
CA ASN A 32 0.61 0.65 13.09
C ASN A 32 0.66 -0.76 12.47
N MET A 33 0.21 -1.80 13.18
CA MET A 33 0.12 -3.16 12.64
C MET A 33 -1.06 -3.31 11.70
N VAL A 34 -2.12 -2.56 11.95
CA VAL A 34 -3.28 -2.40 11.08
C VAL A 34 -3.49 -0.91 10.83
N THR A 35 -4.12 -0.57 9.71
CA THR A 35 -4.38 0.83 9.32
C THR A 35 -5.80 1.28 9.64
N GLN A 36 -6.69 0.35 10.01
CA GLN A 36 -8.09 0.63 10.31
C GLN A 36 -8.64 -0.47 11.23
N VAL A 37 -9.51 -0.07 12.15
CA VAL A 37 -10.34 -0.95 12.98
C VAL A 37 -11.80 -0.70 12.59
N CYS A 38 -12.62 -1.74 12.64
CA CYS A 38 -14.04 -1.67 12.30
C CYS A 38 -14.86 -2.53 13.25
N GLU A 39 -16.18 -2.32 13.23
CA GLU A 39 -17.11 -3.15 13.98
C GLU A 39 -17.09 -4.60 13.47
N PRO A 40 -17.18 -5.60 14.37
CA PRO A 40 -17.22 -6.99 13.99
C PRO A 40 -18.28 -7.29 12.92
N GLY A 41 -17.91 -8.07 11.90
CA GLY A 41 -18.77 -8.44 10.78
C GLY A 41 -18.69 -7.52 9.56
N HIS A 42 -18.01 -6.37 9.64
CA HIS A 42 -17.82 -5.45 8.52
C HIS A 42 -16.44 -5.56 7.86
N GLU A 43 -15.58 -6.48 8.33
CA GLU A 43 -14.16 -6.54 7.96
C GLU A 43 -13.99 -6.79 6.46
N ILE A 44 -14.76 -7.74 5.91
CA ILE A 44 -14.69 -8.13 4.50
C ILE A 44 -15.24 -7.03 3.60
N GLU A 45 -16.36 -6.41 3.97
CA GLU A 45 -16.96 -5.32 3.20
C GLU A 45 -15.98 -4.15 3.05
N ILE A 46 -15.39 -3.72 4.17
CA ILE A 46 -14.42 -2.63 4.20
C ILE A 46 -13.16 -3.01 3.41
N ALA A 47 -12.64 -4.22 3.59
CA ALA A 47 -11.48 -4.70 2.84
C ALA A 47 -11.73 -4.72 1.33
N VAL A 48 -12.91 -5.18 0.89
CA VAL A 48 -13.31 -5.18 -0.53
C VAL A 48 -13.47 -3.76 -1.06
N SER A 49 -14.04 -2.84 -0.28
CA SER A 49 -14.14 -1.42 -0.67
C SER A 49 -12.76 -0.80 -0.93
N ILE A 50 -11.78 -1.08 -0.07
CA ILE A 50 -10.40 -0.63 -0.27
C ILE A 50 -9.79 -1.30 -1.50
N ALA A 51 -9.99 -2.60 -1.69
CA ALA A 51 -9.50 -3.33 -2.86
C ALA A 51 -10.07 -2.77 -4.17
N ASN A 52 -11.36 -2.43 -4.20
CA ASN A 52 -12.02 -1.79 -5.34
C ASN A 52 -11.42 -0.40 -5.63
N THR A 53 -11.10 0.36 -4.58
CA THR A 53 -10.44 1.67 -4.72
C THR A 53 -9.06 1.53 -5.35
N ILE A 54 -8.29 0.52 -4.96
CA ILE A 54 -6.98 0.20 -5.54
C ILE A 54 -7.13 -0.31 -6.97
N ALA A 55 -8.09 -1.20 -7.24
CA ALA A 55 -8.35 -1.76 -8.57
C ALA A 55 -8.82 -0.72 -9.59
N ALA A 56 -9.40 0.40 -9.13
CA ALA A 56 -9.75 1.54 -9.96
C ALA A 56 -8.54 2.41 -10.37
N GLN A 57 -7.34 2.15 -9.83
CA GLN A 57 -6.12 2.85 -10.22
C GLN A 57 -5.40 2.15 -11.38
N ALA A 58 -4.47 2.84 -12.04
CA ALA A 58 -3.66 2.27 -13.11
C ALA A 58 -2.86 1.04 -12.60
N PRO A 59 -3.12 -0.19 -13.10
CA PRO A 59 -2.54 -1.41 -12.53
C PRO A 59 -1.01 -1.41 -12.52
N LEU A 60 -0.39 -0.94 -13.60
CA LEU A 60 1.08 -0.86 -13.71
C LEU A 60 1.67 0.16 -12.72
N ALA A 61 0.97 1.26 -12.47
CA ALA A 61 1.40 2.25 -11.48
C ALA A 61 1.32 1.67 -10.05
N VAL A 62 0.22 1.00 -9.70
CA VAL A 62 0.07 0.33 -8.39
C VAL A 62 1.17 -0.70 -8.17
N GLN A 63 1.47 -1.52 -9.17
CA GLN A 63 2.54 -2.51 -9.10
C GLN A 63 3.92 -1.86 -8.94
N ALA A 64 4.21 -0.79 -9.68
CA ALA A 64 5.45 -0.04 -9.55
C ALA A 64 5.61 0.58 -8.15
N THR A 65 4.53 1.15 -7.60
CA THR A 65 4.52 1.68 -6.22
C THR A 65 4.79 0.58 -5.20
N LEU A 66 4.16 -0.59 -5.32
CA LEU A 66 4.40 -1.73 -4.44
C LEU A 66 5.85 -2.24 -4.54
N ALA A 67 6.39 -2.33 -5.75
CA ALA A 67 7.76 -2.75 -5.97
C ALA A 67 8.77 -1.77 -5.34
N SER A 68 8.51 -0.47 -5.45
CA SER A 68 9.34 0.58 -4.85
C SER A 68 9.25 0.56 -3.32
N ALA A 69 8.04 0.46 -2.76
CA ALA A 69 7.81 0.44 -1.32
C ALA A 69 8.41 -0.79 -0.62
N ARG A 70 8.53 -1.92 -1.33
CA ARG A 70 9.10 -3.17 -0.82
C ARG A 70 10.60 -3.31 -1.05
N ALA A 71 11.24 -2.33 -1.69
CA ALA A 71 12.67 -2.40 -1.93
C ALA A 71 13.45 -2.34 -0.62
N ASN A 72 14.29 -3.36 -0.38
CA ASN A 72 15.12 -3.46 0.83
C ASN A 72 16.20 -2.36 0.86
N ASP A 73 16.80 -2.07 -0.30
CA ASP A 73 17.82 -1.03 -0.44
C ASP A 73 17.20 0.26 -1.02
N LYS A 74 17.08 1.27 -0.17
CA LYS A 74 16.52 2.57 -0.54
C LYS A 74 17.43 3.38 -1.45
N LEU A 75 18.74 3.16 -1.43
CA LEU A 75 19.70 3.86 -2.31
C LEU A 75 19.62 3.28 -3.71
N GLU A 76 19.61 1.96 -3.84
CA GLU A 76 19.39 1.30 -5.12
C GLU A 76 18.02 1.65 -5.70
N GLU A 77 16.99 1.68 -4.86
CA GLU A 77 15.63 2.05 -5.27
C GLU A 77 15.55 3.45 -5.86
N LYS A 78 16.27 4.43 -5.29
CA LYS A 78 16.32 5.80 -5.84
C LYS A 78 16.81 5.84 -7.29
N ALA A 79 17.72 4.95 -7.68
CA ALA A 79 18.19 4.88 -9.06
C ALA A 79 17.13 4.23 -9.99
N LYS A 80 16.42 3.20 -9.51
CA LYS A 80 15.44 2.43 -10.29
C LYS A 80 14.08 3.12 -10.41
N VAL A 81 13.71 3.99 -9.47
CA VAL A 81 12.38 4.64 -9.46
C VAL A 81 12.17 5.50 -10.70
N PHE A 82 13.20 6.20 -11.17
CA PHE A 82 13.13 7.02 -12.39
C PHE A 82 12.98 6.18 -13.66
N GLN A 83 13.63 5.01 -13.71
CA GLN A 83 13.47 4.08 -14.83
C GLN A 83 12.05 3.52 -14.88
N ARG A 84 11.50 3.10 -13.73
CA ARG A 84 10.09 2.68 -13.62
C ARG A 84 9.13 3.78 -14.05
N LEU A 85 9.37 5.01 -13.60
CA LEU A 85 8.55 6.15 -13.99
C LEU A 85 8.62 6.39 -15.51
N GLY A 86 9.81 6.34 -16.11
CA GLY A 86 9.98 6.48 -17.56
C GLY A 86 9.26 5.40 -18.37
N ALA A 87 9.22 4.16 -17.86
CA ALA A 87 8.45 3.08 -18.48
C ALA A 87 6.93 3.31 -18.34
N LEU A 88 6.46 3.74 -17.17
CA LEU A 88 5.04 4.05 -16.95
C LEU A 88 4.54 5.16 -17.86
N MET A 89 5.35 6.20 -18.09
CA MET A 89 4.99 7.33 -18.97
C MET A 89 4.73 6.91 -20.43
N GLN A 90 5.18 5.71 -20.84
CA GLN A 90 4.95 5.17 -22.17
C GLN A 90 3.69 4.29 -22.26
N THR A 91 3.01 4.05 -21.14
CA THR A 91 1.78 3.23 -21.09
C THR A 91 0.56 4.02 -21.57
N LYS A 92 -0.43 3.31 -22.10
CA LYS A 92 -1.71 3.92 -22.48
C LYS A 92 -2.47 4.40 -21.25
N ASP A 93 -2.30 3.74 -20.11
CA ASP A 93 -2.94 4.15 -18.85
C ASP A 93 -2.52 5.55 -18.39
N VAL A 94 -1.27 5.97 -18.61
CA VAL A 94 -0.86 7.35 -18.33
C VAL A 94 -1.59 8.34 -19.25
N ALA A 95 -1.71 8.02 -20.54
CA ALA A 95 -2.45 8.85 -21.48
C ALA A 95 -3.94 8.97 -21.09
N ARG A 96 -4.59 7.85 -20.74
CA ARG A 96 -5.97 7.82 -20.23
C ARG A 96 -6.12 8.62 -18.94
N GLY A 97 -5.15 8.54 -18.03
CA GLY A 97 -5.15 9.31 -16.78
C GLY A 97 -5.05 10.82 -17.02
N MET A 98 -4.20 11.24 -17.96
CA MET A 98 -4.08 12.62 -18.39
C MET A 98 -5.37 13.14 -19.03
N GLU A 99 -6.00 12.35 -19.91
CA GLU A 99 -7.27 12.68 -20.54
C GLU A 99 -8.40 12.81 -19.51
N ALA A 100 -8.52 11.84 -18.60
CA ALA A 100 -9.47 11.86 -17.49
C ALA A 100 -9.31 13.10 -16.61
N PHE A 101 -8.07 13.51 -16.33
CA PHE A 101 -7.78 14.73 -15.58
C PHE A 101 -8.28 15.99 -16.30
N VAL A 102 -8.01 16.11 -17.60
CA VAL A 102 -8.43 17.26 -18.42
C VAL A 102 -9.95 17.31 -18.58
N THR A 103 -10.57 16.16 -18.87
CA THR A 103 -12.01 16.03 -19.13
C THR A 103 -12.86 15.97 -17.86
N LYS A 104 -12.22 15.80 -16.69
CA LYS A 104 -12.86 15.55 -15.38
C LYS A 104 -13.80 14.34 -15.41
N GLN A 105 -13.48 13.35 -16.22
CA GLN A 105 -14.21 12.09 -16.32
C GLN A 105 -13.39 10.97 -15.68
N PRO A 106 -14.03 9.92 -15.14
CA PRO A 106 -13.30 8.77 -14.60
C PRO A 106 -12.47 8.07 -15.70
N ALA A 107 -11.21 7.79 -15.42
CA ALA A 107 -10.36 6.96 -16.28
C ALA A 107 -10.79 5.48 -16.20
N LYS A 108 -10.66 4.76 -17.32
CA LYS A 108 -10.73 3.30 -17.36
C LYS A 108 -9.34 2.76 -17.65
N PHE A 109 -8.68 2.21 -16.63
CA PHE A 109 -7.34 1.64 -16.78
C PHE A 109 -7.40 0.16 -17.18
N GLU A 110 -6.47 -0.27 -18.03
CA GLU A 110 -6.43 -1.62 -18.59
C GLU A 110 -5.11 -2.36 -18.29
N GLY A 111 -4.10 -1.66 -17.75
CA GLY A 111 -2.78 -2.23 -17.49
C GLY A 111 -1.92 -2.39 -18.76
N ASN A 112 -2.05 -1.47 -19.72
CA ASN A 112 -1.35 -1.50 -21.01
C ASN A 112 -0.80 -0.14 -21.46
#